data_AF-A0A7Y7CEW3-F1
#
_entry.id   AF-A0A7Y7CEW3-F1
#
_cell.length_a   1.000
_cell.length_b   1.000
_cell.length_c   1.000
_cell.angle_alpha   90.00
_cell.angle_beta   90.00
_cell.angle_gamma   90.00
#
_symmetry.space_group_name_H-M   'P 1'
#
loop_
_entity.id
_entity.type
_entity.pdbx_description
1 polymer ?
#
loop_
_entity_poly.entity_id
_entity_poly.type
_entity_poly.pdbx_seq_one_letter_code
_entity_poly.pdbx_strand_id
1 'polypeptide(L)'
;MRSRLSTWVTVGLLWGACGCAVTPETRQQLVETTSGNAIYALPSDALLATTRRLLAEQKYELLPTADPLYIHTTWRIRGNTDMGASWSRIFVQVHPLSDGRAVLRAYRMAYTTNGRAPEHPSLGAGTRDAKLGDGAAAASVQGEPLSPTKPVVRRASDIEWEVLSRVEPRLAAHLEARAEAYLATGRKDPSEPTEE
;
A
#
# COMPACT_ATOMS: atom_id res chain seq x y z
N MET A 1 19.58 28.76 51.03
CA MET A 1 20.48 28.11 50.05
C MET A 1 19.76 26.94 49.42
N ARG A 2 19.86 26.81 48.07
CA ARG A 2 19.55 25.63 47.23
C ARG A 2 18.05 25.25 47.16
N SER A 3 17.45 24.93 46.01
CA SER A 3 17.99 24.65 44.69
C SER A 3 16.98 25.08 43.60
N ARG A 4 17.47 25.85 42.61
CA ARG A 4 16.79 26.17 41.36
C ARG A 4 17.37 25.26 40.27
N LEU A 5 16.97 23.99 40.21
CA LEU A 5 17.50 23.05 39.20
C LEU A 5 16.48 22.04 38.67
N SER A 6 15.21 22.10 39.09
CA SER A 6 14.20 21.09 38.72
C SER A 6 13.42 21.40 37.43
N THR A 7 13.43 22.64 36.95
CA THR A 7 12.46 23.08 35.93
C THR A 7 12.89 22.83 34.48
N TRP A 8 14.14 22.42 34.23
CA TRP A 8 14.67 22.29 32.85
C TRP A 8 14.65 20.87 32.28
N VAL A 9 14.40 19.84 33.11
CA VAL A 9 14.39 18.44 32.65
C VAL A 9 13.01 18.01 32.13
N THR A 10 11.93 18.64 32.58
CA THR A 10 10.56 18.29 32.19
C THR A 10 10.12 18.85 30.83
N VAL A 11 10.81 19.84 30.27
CA VAL A 11 10.45 20.42 28.95
C VAL A 11 10.99 19.58 27.78
N GLY A 12 12.10 18.85 27.97
CA GLY A 12 12.71 18.03 26.91
C GLY A 12 11.95 16.74 26.57
N LEU A 13 11.14 16.22 27.50
CA LEU A 13 10.51 14.90 27.35
C LEU A 13 9.17 14.93 26.57
N LEU A 14 8.57 16.11 26.38
CA LEU A 14 7.26 16.27 25.72
C LEU A 14 7.34 16.43 24.20
N TRP A 15 8.53 16.58 23.62
CA TRP A 15 8.73 16.70 22.17
C TRP A 15 9.01 15.36 21.46
N GLY A 16 9.03 14.24 22.18
CA GLY A 16 9.39 12.92 21.63
C GLY A 16 8.21 12.00 21.29
N ALA A 17 6.96 12.37 21.57
CA ALA A 17 5.83 11.44 21.54
C ALA A 17 4.91 11.50 20.31
N CYS A 18 5.24 12.33 19.29
CA CYS A 18 4.46 12.43 18.06
C CYS A 18 5.19 11.79 16.88
N GLY A 19 5.52 10.51 16.98
CA GLY A 19 6.24 9.81 15.92
C GLY A 19 5.97 8.33 15.94
N CYS A 20 4.75 7.90 15.59
CA CYS A 20 4.41 6.53 15.15
C CYS A 20 2.95 6.43 14.67
N ALA A 21 2.48 7.35 13.84
CA ALA A 21 1.32 7.12 12.98
C ALA A 21 1.46 8.04 11.76
N VAL A 22 2.20 7.59 10.74
CA VAL A 22 2.19 8.29 9.46
C VAL A 22 0.85 7.96 8.80
N THR A 23 -0.22 8.62 9.25
CA THR A 23 -1.46 8.70 8.48
C THR A 23 -1.13 9.52 7.24
N PRO A 24 -1.47 9.04 6.03
CA PRO A 24 -1.37 9.86 4.83
C PRO A 24 -2.05 11.20 5.09
N GLU A 25 -1.42 12.30 4.66
CA GLU A 25 -2.05 13.61 4.75
C GLU A 25 -3.40 13.54 4.03
N THR A 26 -4.48 14.05 4.64
CA THR A 26 -5.85 13.97 4.07
C THR A 26 -5.89 14.44 2.61
N ARG A 27 -5.06 15.44 2.28
CA ARG A 27 -4.81 15.94 0.93
C ARG A 27 -4.34 14.83 -0.02
N GLN A 28 -3.31 14.08 0.38
CA GLN A 28 -2.75 12.99 -0.40
C GLN A 28 -3.78 11.88 -0.62
N GLN A 29 -4.55 11.53 0.42
CA GLN A 29 -5.60 10.51 0.29
C GLN A 29 -6.72 10.92 -0.69
N LEU A 30 -7.14 12.19 -0.68
CA LEU A 30 -8.12 12.74 -1.62
C LEU A 30 -7.63 12.66 -3.06
N VAL A 31 -6.38 13.07 -3.27
CA VAL A 31 -5.74 13.07 -4.59
C VAL A 31 -5.60 11.63 -5.11
N GLU A 32 -5.05 10.73 -4.31
CA GLU A 32 -4.88 9.32 -4.66
C GLU A 32 -6.23 8.68 -5.01
N THR A 33 -7.27 8.90 -4.19
CA THR A 33 -8.61 8.33 -4.43
C THR A 33 -9.23 8.88 -5.72
N THR A 34 -9.08 10.17 -6.00
CA THR A 34 -9.62 10.81 -7.21
C THR A 34 -8.86 10.35 -8.45
N SER A 35 -7.54 10.20 -8.34
CA SER A 35 -6.67 9.74 -9.43
C SER A 35 -7.04 8.36 -9.94
N GLY A 36 -7.62 7.52 -9.07
CA GLY A 36 -8.09 6.22 -9.48
C GLY A 36 -9.21 6.26 -10.51
N ASN A 37 -9.89 7.38 -10.73
CA ASN A 37 -10.89 7.46 -11.79
C ASN A 37 -10.35 8.08 -13.09
N ALA A 38 -9.05 8.31 -13.18
CA ALA A 38 -8.43 8.89 -14.37
C ALA A 38 -8.54 7.98 -15.60
N ILE A 39 -8.85 8.59 -16.74
CA ILE A 39 -8.80 8.01 -18.07
C ILE A 39 -7.60 8.63 -18.77
N TYR A 40 -6.69 7.80 -19.26
CA TYR A 40 -5.45 8.23 -19.88
C TYR A 40 -5.66 8.38 -21.39
N ALA A 41 -5.13 9.47 -21.96
CA ALA A 41 -5.08 9.66 -23.41
C ALA A 41 -4.01 8.79 -24.10
N LEU A 42 -3.23 8.03 -23.32
CA LEU A 42 -2.18 7.14 -23.82
C LEU A 42 -2.74 5.76 -24.19
N PRO A 43 -2.15 5.11 -25.21
CA PRO A 43 -2.44 3.72 -25.50
C PRO A 43 -1.92 2.81 -24.39
N SER A 44 -2.52 1.63 -24.27
CA SER A 44 -2.26 0.69 -23.16
C SER A 44 -0.80 0.27 -23.04
N ASP A 45 -0.09 0.10 -24.15
CA ASP A 45 1.33 -0.28 -24.21
C ASP A 45 2.25 0.77 -23.58
N ALA A 46 2.03 2.05 -23.90
CA ALA A 46 2.77 3.17 -23.32
C ALA A 46 2.49 3.31 -21.81
N LEU A 47 1.24 3.10 -21.41
CA LEU A 47 0.85 3.13 -20.00
C LEU A 47 1.52 1.99 -19.22
N LEU A 48 1.48 0.77 -19.76
CA LEU A 48 2.18 -0.38 -19.18
C LEU A 48 3.69 -0.15 -19.07
N ALA A 49 4.33 0.41 -20.10
CA ALA A 49 5.77 0.69 -20.08
C ALA A 49 6.13 1.67 -18.96
N THR A 50 5.30 2.71 -18.76
CA THR A 50 5.48 3.69 -17.67
C THR A 50 5.31 3.02 -16.31
N THR A 51 4.28 2.19 -16.14
CA THR A 51 4.03 1.46 -14.90
C THR A 51 5.15 0.46 -14.57
N ARG A 52 5.65 -0.30 -15.56
CA ARG A 52 6.77 -1.23 -15.35
C ARG A 52 8.00 -0.51 -14.84
N ARG A 53 8.29 0.67 -15.40
CA ARG A 53 9.41 1.52 -14.96
C ARG A 53 9.22 2.01 -13.54
N LEU A 54 8.03 2.52 -13.19
CA LEU A 54 7.69 2.94 -11.83
C LEU A 54 7.90 1.80 -10.81
N LEU A 55 7.36 0.61 -11.10
CA LEU A 55 7.49 -0.53 -10.20
C LEU A 55 8.95 -0.97 -10.02
N ALA A 56 9.74 -0.96 -11.10
CA ALA A 56 11.18 -1.27 -11.04
C ALA A 56 11.96 -0.23 -10.21
N GLU A 57 11.67 1.07 -10.37
CA GLU A 57 12.25 2.14 -9.55
C GLU A 57 11.92 1.96 -8.06
N GLN A 58 10.69 1.54 -7.76
CA GLN A 58 10.24 1.19 -6.41
C GLN A 58 10.80 -0.13 -5.89
N LYS A 59 11.71 -0.78 -6.64
CA LYS A 59 12.37 -2.05 -6.30
C LYS A 59 11.43 -3.24 -6.22
N TYR A 60 10.33 -3.23 -6.97
CA TYR A 60 9.56 -4.44 -7.22
C TYR A 60 10.19 -5.21 -8.37
N GLU A 61 10.28 -6.52 -8.20
CA GLU A 61 10.66 -7.45 -9.26
C GLU A 61 9.40 -7.90 -10.01
N LEU A 62 9.42 -7.78 -11.34
CA LEU A 62 8.29 -8.09 -12.21
C LEU A 62 8.33 -9.56 -12.62
N LEU A 63 7.18 -10.23 -12.56
CA LEU A 63 7.05 -11.60 -13.01
C LEU A 63 6.56 -11.65 -14.47
N PRO A 64 6.97 -12.66 -15.26
CA PRO A 64 6.47 -12.86 -16.60
C PRO A 64 4.97 -13.17 -16.57
N THR A 65 4.24 -12.69 -17.56
CA THR A 65 2.79 -12.89 -17.70
C THR A 65 2.46 -13.20 -19.15
N ALA A 66 1.47 -14.06 -19.36
CA ALA A 66 0.91 -14.33 -20.69
C ALA A 66 -0.07 -13.22 -21.12
N ASP A 67 -0.73 -12.57 -20.15
CA ASP A 67 -1.63 -11.45 -20.42
C ASP A 67 -0.82 -10.16 -20.63
N PRO A 68 -0.84 -9.57 -21.84
CA PRO A 68 -0.07 -8.37 -22.16
C PRO A 68 -0.55 -7.13 -21.40
N LEU A 69 -1.80 -7.10 -20.95
CA LEU A 69 -2.44 -5.98 -20.23
C LEU A 69 -2.32 -6.08 -18.71
N TYR A 70 -1.58 -7.08 -18.23
CA TYR A 70 -1.38 -7.35 -16.83
C TYR A 70 0.08 -7.15 -16.42
N ILE A 71 0.29 -6.71 -15.18
CA ILE A 71 1.58 -6.70 -14.52
C ILE A 71 1.38 -7.26 -13.13
N HIS A 72 2.26 -8.16 -12.70
CA HIS A 72 2.31 -8.58 -11.32
C HIS A 72 3.75 -8.71 -10.84
N THR A 73 3.94 -8.53 -9.53
CA THR A 73 5.26 -8.54 -8.91
C THR A 73 5.49 -9.78 -8.07
N THR A 74 6.75 -10.08 -7.75
CA THR A 74 7.08 -10.96 -6.63
C THR A 74 6.61 -10.33 -5.30
N TRP A 75 6.62 -11.15 -4.25
CA TRP A 75 6.41 -10.65 -2.90
C TRP A 75 7.61 -9.84 -2.44
N ARG A 76 7.37 -8.57 -2.11
CA ARG A 76 8.31 -7.72 -1.41
C ARG A 76 8.14 -7.90 0.09
N ILE A 77 9.24 -8.20 0.76
CA ILE A 77 9.32 -8.40 2.20
C ILE A 77 9.97 -7.16 2.83
N ARG A 78 9.36 -6.62 3.88
CA ARG A 78 9.93 -5.56 4.73
C ARG A 78 9.91 -6.01 6.18
N GLY A 79 11.05 -5.90 6.86
CA GLY A 79 11.22 -6.33 8.24
C GLY A 79 12.07 -7.59 8.33
N ASN A 80 11.94 -8.32 9.43
CA ASN A 80 12.71 -9.53 9.69
C ASN A 80 11.75 -10.73 9.75
N THR A 81 11.92 -11.70 8.87
CA THR A 81 11.04 -12.89 8.82
C THR A 81 10.97 -13.66 10.14
N ASP A 82 11.99 -13.54 10.99
CA ASP A 82 12.11 -14.28 12.25
C ASP A 82 11.41 -13.57 13.42
N MET A 83 11.28 -12.24 13.36
CA MET A 83 10.58 -11.43 14.37
C MET A 83 9.22 -10.90 13.90
N GLY A 84 9.00 -10.93 12.60
CA GLY A 84 7.81 -10.44 11.93
C GLY A 84 8.14 -9.56 10.72
N ALA A 85 7.41 -9.80 9.63
CA ALA A 85 7.62 -9.12 8.37
C ALA A 85 6.30 -8.70 7.73
N SER A 86 6.34 -7.58 7.03
CA SER A 86 5.28 -7.15 6.13
C SER A 86 5.57 -7.68 4.73
N TRP A 87 4.57 -8.34 4.16
CA TRP A 87 4.59 -8.88 2.81
C TRP A 87 3.68 -8.02 1.95
N SER A 88 4.14 -7.65 0.77
CA SER A 88 3.30 -6.96 -0.20
C SER A 88 3.68 -7.32 -1.63
N ARG A 89 2.68 -7.43 -2.50
CA ARG A 89 2.87 -7.51 -3.95
C ARG A 89 1.87 -6.61 -4.64
N ILE A 90 2.23 -6.17 -5.84
CA ILE A 90 1.41 -5.29 -6.66
C ILE A 90 0.91 -6.06 -7.88
N PHE A 91 -0.34 -5.80 -8.23
CA PHE A 91 -0.93 -6.17 -9.50
C PHE A 91 -1.42 -4.92 -10.20
N VAL A 92 -1.24 -4.85 -11.50
CA VAL A 92 -1.78 -3.77 -12.33
C VAL A 92 -2.48 -4.36 -13.53
N GLN A 93 -3.68 -3.86 -13.80
CA GLN A 93 -4.45 -4.12 -15.01
C GLN A 93 -4.63 -2.83 -15.79
N VAL A 94 -4.46 -2.91 -17.10
CA VAL A 94 -4.77 -1.82 -18.02
C VAL A 94 -5.96 -2.22 -18.88
N HIS A 95 -7.03 -1.45 -18.79
CA HIS A 95 -8.25 -1.66 -19.55
C HIS A 95 -8.28 -0.67 -20.73
N PRO A 96 -8.08 -1.14 -21.98
CA PRO A 96 -8.25 -0.29 -23.16
C PRO A 96 -9.73 0.10 -23.33
N LEU A 97 -9.96 1.31 -23.82
CA LEU A 97 -11.25 1.82 -24.26
C LEU A 97 -11.32 1.76 -25.79
N SER A 98 -12.54 1.79 -26.33
CA SER A 98 -12.78 1.71 -27.79
C SER A 98 -12.23 2.88 -28.59
N ASP A 99 -11.96 4.02 -27.94
CA ASP A 99 -11.46 5.25 -28.54
C ASP A 99 -9.94 5.41 -28.43
N GLY A 100 -9.22 4.34 -28.05
CA GLY A 100 -7.76 4.33 -27.94
C GLY A 100 -7.23 4.87 -26.61
N ARG A 101 -8.11 5.35 -25.72
CA ARG A 101 -7.75 5.69 -24.33
C ARG A 101 -7.60 4.42 -23.49
N ALA A 102 -7.04 4.56 -22.29
CA ALA A 102 -6.91 3.44 -21.37
C ALA A 102 -7.19 3.83 -19.92
N VAL A 103 -7.54 2.85 -19.11
CA VAL A 103 -7.75 2.98 -17.68
C VAL A 103 -6.80 2.04 -16.95
N LEU A 104 -6.04 2.56 -15.99
CA LEU A 104 -5.14 1.76 -15.17
C LEU A 104 -5.75 1.49 -13.80
N ARG A 105 -5.67 0.24 -13.35
CA ARG A 105 -6.11 -0.22 -12.03
C ARG A 105 -4.96 -0.94 -11.34
N ALA A 106 -4.53 -0.43 -10.20
CA ALA A 106 -3.48 -1.03 -9.40
C ALA A 106 -4.08 -1.58 -8.09
N TYR A 107 -3.60 -2.75 -7.69
CA TYR A 107 -4.02 -3.44 -6.48
C TYR A 107 -2.79 -3.88 -5.69
N ARG A 108 -2.87 -3.74 -4.38
CA ARG A 108 -1.87 -4.20 -3.43
C ARG A 108 -2.46 -5.33 -2.62
N MET A 109 -1.82 -6.48 -2.69
CA MET A 109 -2.08 -7.57 -1.74
C MET A 109 -1.01 -7.54 -0.66
N ALA A 110 -1.44 -7.51 0.60
CA ALA A 110 -0.52 -7.43 1.72
C ALA A 110 -1.00 -8.24 2.92
N TYR A 111 -0.05 -8.73 3.71
CA TYR A 111 -0.27 -9.32 5.03
C TYR A 111 0.97 -9.14 5.90
N THR A 112 0.82 -9.38 7.19
CA THR A 112 1.93 -9.41 8.13
C THR A 112 2.11 -10.81 8.70
N THR A 113 3.34 -11.11 9.10
CA THR A 113 3.68 -12.36 9.77
C THR A 113 4.32 -12.06 11.11
N ASN A 114 4.11 -12.94 12.08
CA ASN A 114 4.66 -12.86 13.43
C ASN A 114 5.75 -13.94 13.57
N GLY A 115 6.97 -13.59 13.20
CA GLY A 115 8.09 -14.51 13.20
C GLY A 115 7.87 -15.80 12.39
N ARG A 116 8.77 -16.75 12.57
CA ARG A 116 8.62 -18.11 12.04
C ARG A 116 7.90 -18.99 13.06
N ALA A 117 7.13 -19.96 12.56
CA ALA A 117 6.53 -20.97 13.43
C ALA A 117 7.62 -21.66 14.27
N PRO A 118 7.55 -21.62 15.62
CA PRO A 118 8.46 -22.38 16.44
C PRO A 118 8.21 -23.87 16.22
N GLU A 119 9.28 -24.67 16.19
CA GLU A 119 9.17 -26.12 16.37
C GLU A 119 8.72 -26.38 17.81
N HIS A 120 7.42 -26.60 18.03
CA HIS A 120 6.94 -27.04 19.33
C HIS A 120 6.73 -28.56 19.30
N PRO A 121 7.39 -29.35 20.17
CA PRO A 121 7.36 -30.81 20.12
C PRO A 121 5.95 -31.43 20.19
N SER A 122 4.96 -30.72 20.75
CA SER A 122 3.58 -31.18 20.86
C SER A 122 2.62 -30.64 19.79
N LEU A 123 3.04 -29.66 18.99
CA LEU A 123 2.25 -29.12 17.87
C LEU A 123 3.00 -29.53 16.61
N GLY A 124 2.75 -30.76 16.14
CA GLY A 124 3.36 -31.26 14.91
C GLY A 124 3.24 -30.21 13.79
N ALA A 125 4.34 -29.97 13.08
CA ALA A 125 4.33 -29.06 11.94
C ALA A 125 3.29 -29.53 10.92
N GLY A 126 2.33 -28.67 10.56
CA GLY A 126 1.37 -28.97 9.51
C GLY A 126 2.08 -29.20 8.18
N THR A 127 1.52 -30.05 7.31
CA THR A 127 1.98 -30.17 5.93
C THR A 127 1.45 -29.00 5.10
N ARG A 128 2.12 -28.68 3.99
CA ARG A 128 1.74 -27.56 3.10
C ARG A 128 0.28 -27.67 2.60
N ASP A 129 -0.20 -28.90 2.46
CA ASP A 129 -1.58 -29.21 2.05
C ASP A 129 -2.61 -28.91 3.15
N ALA A 130 -2.21 -29.03 4.42
CA ALA A 130 -3.08 -28.71 5.56
C ALA A 130 -3.47 -27.23 5.60
N LYS A 131 -2.63 -26.34 5.04
CA LYS A 131 -2.81 -24.87 5.02
C LYS A 131 -4.04 -24.39 4.27
N LEU A 132 -4.69 -25.26 3.50
CA LEU A 132 -5.92 -24.98 2.76
C LEU A 132 -7.20 -25.22 3.60
N GLY A 133 -7.07 -25.75 4.82
CA GLY A 133 -8.19 -26.00 5.74
C GLY A 133 -8.50 -24.83 6.68
N ASP A 134 -9.73 -24.76 7.19
CA ASP A 134 -10.25 -23.65 8.02
C ASP A 134 -9.92 -23.76 9.53
N GLY A 135 -8.94 -24.60 9.91
CA GLY A 135 -8.59 -24.89 11.31
C GLY A 135 -7.33 -24.17 11.80
N ALA A 136 -7.26 -23.81 13.08
CA ALA A 136 -6.08 -23.16 13.67
C ALA A 136 -4.77 -23.97 13.56
N ALA A 137 -4.85 -25.31 13.46
CA ALA A 137 -3.70 -26.20 13.24
C ALA A 137 -3.22 -26.26 11.77
N ALA A 138 -4.01 -25.74 10.82
CA ALA A 138 -3.62 -25.59 9.41
C ALA A 138 -2.69 -24.38 9.18
N ALA A 139 -2.59 -23.46 10.14
CA ALA A 139 -2.01 -22.14 9.93
C ALA A 139 -0.46 -22.09 9.92
N SER A 140 0.22 -23.22 10.15
CA SER A 140 1.66 -23.24 10.41
C SER A 140 2.36 -24.48 9.87
N VAL A 141 3.22 -24.25 8.88
CA VAL A 141 4.22 -25.19 8.40
C VAL A 141 5.57 -24.78 9.03
N GLN A 142 6.37 -25.75 9.46
CA GLN A 142 7.68 -25.50 10.08
C GLN A 142 8.57 -24.62 9.19
N GLY A 143 9.18 -23.60 9.79
CA GLY A 143 10.06 -22.66 9.08
C GLY A 143 9.34 -21.65 8.19
N GLU A 144 8.03 -21.80 7.95
CA GLU A 144 7.22 -20.79 7.27
C GLU A 144 6.85 -19.63 8.22
N PRO A 145 6.68 -18.42 7.67
CA PRO A 145 6.16 -17.29 8.43
C PRO A 145 4.75 -17.58 8.97
N LEU A 146 4.55 -17.44 10.28
CA LEU A 146 3.23 -17.47 10.90
C LEU A 146 2.48 -16.21 10.49
N SER A 147 1.38 -16.34 9.73
CA SER A 147 0.51 -15.19 9.47
C SER A 147 -0.74 -15.27 10.33
N PRO A 148 -1.00 -14.30 11.21
CA PRO A 148 -2.25 -14.25 11.97
C PRO A 148 -3.45 -13.87 11.09
N THR A 149 -3.25 -13.47 9.83
CA THR A 149 -4.29 -12.91 8.96
C THR A 149 -4.18 -13.40 7.51
N LYS A 150 -5.31 -13.52 6.81
CA LYS A 150 -5.31 -13.79 5.36
C LYS A 150 -4.81 -12.56 4.59
N PRO A 151 -4.15 -12.72 3.42
CA PRO A 151 -3.78 -11.60 2.58
C PRO A 151 -4.98 -10.73 2.20
N VAL A 152 -4.87 -9.43 2.47
CA VAL A 152 -5.90 -8.45 2.12
C VAL A 152 -5.52 -7.80 0.80
N VAL A 153 -6.46 -7.79 -0.15
CA VAL A 153 -6.34 -7.07 -1.42
C VAL A 153 -7.06 -5.74 -1.29
N ARG A 154 -6.35 -4.66 -1.60
CA ARG A 154 -6.92 -3.31 -1.67
C ARG A 154 -6.42 -2.60 -2.90
N ARG A 155 -7.16 -1.58 -3.32
CA ARG A 155 -6.71 -0.69 -4.39
C ARG A 155 -5.44 0.04 -3.97
N ALA A 156 -4.49 0.18 -4.89
CA ALA A 156 -3.21 0.82 -4.69
C ALA A 156 -3.20 2.21 -5.34
N SER A 157 -4.04 3.10 -4.80
CA SER A 157 -4.24 4.45 -5.33
C SER A 157 -2.96 5.29 -5.35
N ASP A 158 -2.00 4.99 -4.48
CA ASP A 158 -0.65 5.54 -4.47
C ASP A 158 0.12 5.24 -5.77
N ILE A 159 0.01 4.02 -6.28
CA ILE A 159 0.62 3.62 -7.55
C ILE A 159 -0.12 4.27 -8.74
N GLU A 160 -1.45 4.32 -8.68
CA GLU A 160 -2.26 4.96 -9.74
C GLU A 160 -1.93 6.46 -9.86
N TRP A 161 -1.77 7.14 -8.72
CA TRP A 161 -1.37 8.54 -8.65
C TRP A 161 0.03 8.80 -9.20
N GLU A 162 1.01 7.98 -8.84
CA GLU A 162 2.39 8.10 -9.33
C GLU A 162 2.46 7.93 -10.85
N VAL A 163 1.69 6.99 -11.41
CA VAL A 163 1.59 6.86 -12.88
C VAL A 163 0.95 8.11 -13.48
N LEU A 164 -0.18 8.57 -12.93
CA LEU A 164 -0.87 9.78 -13.42
C LEU A 164 0.05 11.00 -13.42
N SER A 165 0.78 11.22 -12.33
CA SER A 165 1.67 12.37 -12.16
C SER A 165 2.81 12.41 -13.18
N ARG A 166 3.27 11.23 -13.62
CA ARG A 166 4.33 11.10 -14.64
C ARG A 166 3.79 11.27 -16.05
N VAL A 167 2.60 10.76 -16.31
CA VAL A 167 2.01 10.73 -17.66
C VAL A 167 1.30 12.06 -17.98
N GLU A 168 0.53 12.60 -17.03
CA GLU A 168 -0.28 13.80 -17.19
C GLU A 168 0.00 14.82 -16.06
N PRO A 169 1.19 15.43 -16.00
CA PRO A 169 1.59 16.31 -14.89
C PRO A 169 0.66 17.53 -14.73
N ARG A 170 0.06 18.02 -15.82
CA ARG A 170 -0.90 19.13 -15.76
C ARG A 170 -2.21 18.73 -15.09
N LEU A 171 -2.70 17.52 -15.39
CA LEU A 171 -3.91 16.99 -14.75
C LEU A 171 -3.64 16.69 -13.27
N ALA A 172 -2.47 16.13 -12.95
CA ALA A 172 -2.05 15.92 -11.57
C ALA A 172 -2.05 17.22 -10.77
N ALA A 173 -1.41 18.28 -11.28
CA ALA A 173 -1.40 19.59 -10.63
C ALA A 173 -2.82 20.17 -10.46
N HIS A 174 -3.71 19.95 -11.43
CA HIS A 174 -5.11 20.36 -11.32
C HIS A 174 -5.86 19.60 -10.20
N LEU A 175 -5.65 18.28 -10.09
CA LEU A 175 -6.25 17.46 -9.04
C LEU A 175 -5.74 17.83 -7.65
N GLU A 176 -4.45 18.13 -7.51
CA GLU A 176 -3.87 18.65 -6.27
C GLU A 176 -4.50 19.98 -5.88
N ALA A 177 -4.60 20.94 -6.81
CA ALA A 177 -5.24 22.23 -6.56
C ALA A 177 -6.72 22.07 -6.17
N ARG A 178 -7.42 21.10 -6.75
CA ARG A 178 -8.82 20.80 -6.39
C ARG A 178 -8.93 20.19 -4.99
N ALA A 179 -8.03 19.29 -4.63
CA ALA A 179 -7.98 18.72 -3.28
C ALA A 179 -7.67 19.80 -2.23
N GLU A 180 -6.76 20.71 -2.54
CA GLU A 180 -6.44 21.88 -1.71
C GLU A 180 -7.68 22.77 -1.49
N ALA A 181 -8.37 23.13 -2.59
CA ALA A 181 -9.58 23.92 -2.52
C ALA A 181 -10.68 23.21 -1.71
N TYR A 182 -10.81 21.88 -1.84
CA TYR A 182 -11.76 21.10 -1.04
C TYR A 182 -11.45 21.21 0.45
N LEU A 183 -10.19 21.01 0.85
CA LEU A 183 -9.78 21.11 2.26
C LEU A 183 -9.93 22.53 2.82
N ALA A 184 -9.71 23.55 1.98
CA ALA A 184 -9.90 24.95 2.36
C ALA A 184 -11.36 25.30 2.69
N THR A 185 -12.34 24.49 2.24
CA THR A 185 -13.76 24.66 2.64
C THR A 185 -14.05 24.19 4.07
N GLY A 186 -13.05 23.71 4.82
CA GLY A 186 -13.21 23.20 6.18
C GLY A 186 -13.74 21.76 6.25
N ARG A 187 -14.02 21.13 5.10
CA ARG A 187 -14.38 19.71 5.02
C ARG A 187 -13.12 18.86 5.25
N LYS A 188 -13.09 18.16 6.39
CA LYS A 188 -11.96 17.29 6.75
C LYS A 188 -12.09 15.85 6.25
N ASP A 189 -13.29 15.42 5.85
CA ASP A 189 -13.52 14.07 5.35
C ASP A 189 -14.47 14.09 4.14
N PRO A 190 -14.08 13.55 2.97
CA PRO A 190 -15.01 13.27 1.86
C PRO A 190 -16.00 12.13 2.16
N SER A 191 -15.82 11.38 3.26
CA SER A 191 -16.66 10.25 3.68
C SER A 191 -17.83 10.65 4.59
N GLU A 192 -17.81 11.86 5.15
CA GLU A 192 -18.88 12.32 6.03
C GLU A 192 -20.14 12.63 5.22
N PRO A 193 -21.31 12.09 5.61
CA PRO A 193 -22.55 12.31 4.88
C PRO A 193 -22.91 13.80 4.90
N THR A 194 -23.36 14.29 3.75
CA THR A 194 -23.91 15.63 3.63
C THR A 194 -25.31 15.59 4.26
N GLU A 195 -25.49 16.25 5.40
CA GLU A 195 -26.85 16.55 5.88
C GLU A 195 -27.43 17.61 4.94
N GLU A 196 -28.19 17.15 3.94
CA GLU A 196 -29.23 17.96 3.27
C GLU A 196 -30.59 17.73 3.93
#